data_AF-A0A560Z5T8-F1
#
_entry.id   AF-A0A560Z5T8-F1
#
_cell.length_a   1.000
_cell.length_b   1.000
_cell.length_c   1.000
_cell.angle_alpha   90.00
_cell.angle_beta   90.00
_cell.angle_gamma   90.00
#
_symmetry.space_group_name_H-M   'P 1'
#
loop_
_entity.id
_entity.type
_entity.pdbx_description
1 polymer ?
#
loop_
_entity_poly.entity_id
_entity_poly.type
_entity_poly.pdbx_seq_one_letter_code
_entity_poly.pdbx_strand_id
1 'polypeptide(L)'
;MTYSTSDLDRIQKATGIRINQEQISTINSLQSPEQAEQFFEDVQKVVHIFEDSLTLGGNIRGEYAEEWEFVCKRIGIWFSYLSLLTPKRRGWFGKKEIPFPAKMMLSGVLSPDAPIMKSGALDI
;
A
#
# COMPACT_ATOMS: atom_id res chain seq x y z
N MET A 1 -1.37 -7.76 11.77
CA MET A 1 -0.69 -8.84 11.00
C MET A 1 0.77 -8.45 10.84
N THR A 2 1.70 -9.38 11.08
CA THR A 2 3.14 -9.14 10.95
C THR A 2 3.68 -10.09 9.90
N TYR A 3 4.35 -9.56 8.88
CA TYR A 3 5.01 -10.36 7.85
C TYR A 3 6.40 -10.76 8.32
N SER A 4 6.79 -12.00 8.05
CA SER A 4 8.19 -12.40 8.24
C SER A 4 9.09 -11.71 7.20
N THR A 5 10.40 -11.68 7.44
CA THR A 5 11.37 -11.20 6.44
C THR A 5 11.23 -11.94 5.11
N SER A 6 10.93 -13.24 5.16
CA SER A 6 10.71 -14.08 3.97
C SER A 6 9.45 -13.64 3.21
N ASP A 7 8.37 -13.34 3.91
CA ASP A 7 7.14 -12.87 3.28
C ASP A 7 7.33 -11.49 2.63
N LEU A 8 8.02 -10.58 3.31
CA LEU A 8 8.35 -9.27 2.75
C LEU A 8 9.21 -9.39 1.48
N ASP A 9 10.19 -10.30 1.45
CA ASP A 9 10.99 -10.55 0.24
C ASP A 9 10.13 -11.04 -0.93
N ARG A 10 9.21 -11.98 -0.68
CA ARG A 10 8.27 -12.48 -1.70
C ARG A 10 7.36 -11.38 -2.24
N ILE A 11 6.80 -10.56 -1.35
CA ILE A 11 5.94 -9.42 -1.73
C ILE A 11 6.73 -8.41 -2.57
N GLN A 12 7.95 -8.06 -2.16
CA GLN A 12 8.80 -7.12 -2.89
C GLN A 12 9.15 -7.63 -4.29
N LYS A 13 9.43 -8.92 -4.43
CA LYS A 13 9.70 -9.55 -5.74
C LYS A 13 8.47 -9.53 -6.63
N ALA A 14 7.30 -9.88 -6.09
CA ALA A 14 6.07 -9.96 -6.86
C ALA A 14 5.52 -8.58 -7.28
N THR A 15 5.64 -7.58 -6.42
CA THR A 15 5.14 -6.22 -6.68
C THR A 15 6.16 -5.30 -7.33
N GLY A 16 7.46 -5.60 -7.21
CA GLY A 16 8.54 -4.70 -7.58
C GLY A 16 8.70 -3.49 -6.64
N ILE A 17 7.94 -3.42 -5.54
CA ILE A 17 7.95 -2.29 -4.62
C ILE A 17 8.77 -2.64 -3.38
N ARG A 18 9.74 -1.80 -3.02
CA ARG A 18 10.45 -1.95 -1.74
C ARG A 18 9.50 -1.62 -0.60
N ILE A 19 9.27 -2.59 0.28
CA ILE A 19 8.37 -2.44 1.41
C ILE A 19 8.94 -3.06 2.68
N ASN A 20 8.73 -2.38 3.80
CA ASN A 20 9.01 -2.88 5.14
C ASN A 20 7.73 -3.02 6.00
N GLN A 21 7.88 -3.60 7.19
CA GLN A 21 6.77 -3.85 8.11
C GLN A 21 6.07 -2.56 8.58
N GLU A 22 6.82 -1.46 8.75
CA GLU A 22 6.25 -0.16 9.14
C GLU A 22 5.33 0.37 8.05
N GLN A 23 5.77 0.32 6.79
CA GLN A 23 4.98 0.75 5.63
C GLN A 23 3.70 -0.07 5.45
N ILE A 24 3.75 -1.40 5.65
CA ILE A 24 2.53 -2.23 5.69
C ILE A 24 1.60 -1.76 6.81
N SER A 25 2.14 -1.50 8.00
CA SER A 25 1.35 -1.02 9.14
C SER A 25 0.71 0.34 8.85
N THR A 26 1.44 1.25 8.20
CA THR A 26 0.91 2.54 7.78
C THR A 26 -0.17 2.37 6.72
N ILE A 27 0.04 1.53 5.70
CA ILE A 27 -0.98 1.22 4.69
C ILE A 27 -2.26 0.69 5.34
N ASN A 28 -2.17 -0.17 6.36
CA ASN A 28 -3.36 -0.64 7.09
C ASN A 28 -4.09 0.50 7.81
N SER A 29 -3.36 1.49 8.34
CA SER A 29 -3.99 2.65 8.99
C SER A 29 -4.73 3.58 8.02
N LEU A 30 -4.43 3.50 6.72
CA LEU A 30 -5.11 4.27 5.66
C LEU A 30 -6.48 3.68 5.29
N GLN A 31 -6.81 2.49 5.77
CA GLN A 31 -7.91 1.68 5.23
C GLN A 31 -9.01 1.47 6.28
N SER A 32 -10.26 1.34 5.85
CA SER A 32 -11.28 0.71 6.69
C SER A 32 -10.92 -0.77 6.94
N PRO A 33 -11.51 -1.43 7.97
CA PRO A 33 -11.25 -2.86 8.22
C PRO A 33 -11.46 -3.74 6.98
N GLU A 34 -12.55 -3.50 6.23
CA GLU A 34 -12.90 -4.27 5.04
C GLU A 34 -11.91 -4.03 3.88
N GLN A 35 -11.46 -2.79 3.73
CA GLN A 35 -10.43 -2.45 2.74
C GLN A 35 -9.10 -3.11 3.07
N ALA A 36 -8.72 -3.12 4.36
CA ALA A 36 -7.49 -3.76 4.82
C ALA A 36 -7.51 -5.27 4.55
N GLU A 37 -8.63 -5.95 4.79
CA GLU A 37 -8.82 -7.37 4.43
C GLU A 37 -8.61 -7.59 2.93
N GLN A 38 -9.26 -6.79 2.07
CA GLN A 38 -9.08 -6.87 0.62
C GLN A 38 -7.62 -6.62 0.20
N PHE A 39 -6.93 -5.66 0.82
CA PHE A 39 -5.53 -5.39 0.51
C PHE A 39 -4.64 -6.61 0.81
N PHE A 40 -4.88 -7.30 1.92
CA PHE A 40 -4.13 -8.51 2.24
C PHE A 40 -4.40 -9.64 1.23
N GLU A 41 -5.67 -9.82 0.83
CA GLU A 41 -6.02 -10.78 -0.23
C GLU A 41 -5.32 -10.44 -1.55
N ASP A 42 -5.31 -9.17 -1.95
CA ASP A 42 -4.65 -8.70 -3.16
C ASP A 42 -3.14 -8.98 -3.14
N VAL A 43 -2.49 -8.71 -2.00
CA VAL A 43 -1.06 -8.99 -1.82
C VAL A 43 -0.78 -10.49 -1.95
N GLN A 44 -1.61 -11.35 -1.34
CA GLN A 44 -1.46 -12.81 -1.47
C GLN A 44 -1.68 -13.28 -2.91
N LYS A 45 -2.68 -12.73 -3.60
CA LYS A 45 -2.96 -13.04 -5.02
C LYS A 45 -1.80 -12.64 -5.93
N VAL A 46 -1.26 -11.43 -5.78
CA VAL A 46 -0.08 -11.00 -6.53
C VAL A 46 1.10 -11.94 -6.29
N VAL A 47 1.39 -12.28 -5.03
CA VAL A 47 2.48 -13.21 -4.73
C VAL A 47 2.23 -14.57 -5.39
N HIS A 48 1.02 -15.11 -5.29
CA HIS A 48 0.67 -16.40 -5.87
C HIS A 48 0.80 -16.41 -7.40
N ILE A 49 0.19 -15.43 -8.08
CA ILE A 49 0.22 -15.33 -9.54
C ILE A 49 1.66 -15.14 -10.03
N PHE A 50 2.45 -14.30 -9.34
CA PHE A 50 3.86 -14.11 -9.66
C PHE A 50 4.65 -15.41 -9.53
N GLU A 51 4.50 -16.14 -8.43
CA GLU A 51 5.22 -17.40 -8.20
C GLU A 51 4.80 -18.49 -9.20
N ASP A 52 3.52 -18.60 -9.56
CA ASP A 52 3.06 -19.50 -10.62
C ASP A 52 3.70 -19.11 -11.96
N SER A 53 3.79 -17.81 -12.28
CA SER A 53 4.42 -17.34 -13.51
C SER A 53 5.89 -17.73 -13.62
N LEU A 54 6.62 -17.83 -12.51
CA LEU A 54 8.02 -18.27 -12.51
C LEU A 54 8.16 -19.71 -12.99
N THR A 55 7.14 -20.56 -12.77
CA THR A 55 7.12 -21.93 -13.31
C THR A 55 6.91 -21.97 -14.83
N LEU A 56 6.45 -20.87 -15.41
CA LEU A 56 6.15 -20.68 -16.84
C LEU A 56 7.13 -19.70 -17.53
N GLY A 57 8.32 -19.51 -16.96
CA GLY A 57 9.35 -18.63 -17.51
C GLY A 57 9.04 -17.13 -17.37
N GLY A 58 8.22 -16.77 -16.37
CA GLY A 58 7.82 -15.39 -16.07
C GLY A 58 6.57 -14.92 -16.81
N ASN A 59 5.87 -15.80 -17.54
CA ASN A 59 4.64 -15.47 -18.22
C ASN A 59 3.43 -15.65 -17.30
N ILE A 60 2.64 -14.58 -17.13
CA ILE A 60 1.35 -14.65 -16.44
C ILE A 60 0.37 -15.42 -17.34
N ARG A 61 -0.33 -16.41 -16.78
CA ARG A 61 -1.35 -17.15 -17.53
C ARG A 61 -2.49 -16.21 -17.95
N GLY A 62 -3.05 -16.44 -19.14
CA GLY A 62 -4.15 -15.62 -19.65
C GLY A 62 -5.36 -15.57 -18.70
N GLU A 63 -5.63 -16.66 -17.96
CA GLU A 63 -6.71 -16.72 -16.96
C GLU A 63 -6.50 -15.78 -15.76
N TYR A 64 -5.26 -15.40 -15.46
CA TYR A 64 -4.91 -14.48 -14.38
C TYR A 64 -4.62 -13.06 -14.85
N ALA A 65 -4.58 -12.79 -16.16
CA ALA A 65 -4.11 -11.50 -16.68
C ALA A 65 -4.95 -10.31 -16.18
N GLU A 66 -6.28 -10.46 -16.22
CA GLU A 66 -7.21 -9.43 -15.74
C GLU A 66 -7.11 -9.27 -14.22
N GLU A 67 -7.12 -10.38 -13.48
CA GLU A 67 -7.02 -10.35 -12.02
C GLU A 67 -5.70 -9.69 -11.58
N TRP A 68 -4.57 -10.08 -12.18
CA TRP A 68 -3.25 -9.50 -11.97
C TRP A 68 -3.25 -7.98 -12.15
N GLU A 69 -3.79 -7.48 -13.26
CA GLU A 69 -3.87 -6.04 -13.51
C GLU A 69 -4.66 -5.32 -12.42
N PHE A 70 -5.82 -5.86 -12.03
CA PHE A 70 -6.66 -5.26 -10.99
C PHE A 70 -5.98 -5.23 -9.62
N VAL A 71 -5.39 -6.34 -9.18
CA VAL A 71 -4.73 -6.41 -7.86
C VAL A 71 -3.48 -5.53 -7.83
N CYS A 72 -2.67 -5.50 -8.89
CA CYS A 72 -1.50 -4.62 -8.99
C CYS A 72 -1.91 -3.15 -8.92
N LYS A 73 -2.99 -2.77 -9.60
CA LYS A 73 -3.52 -1.39 -9.57
C LYS A 73 -4.00 -1.00 -8.17
N ARG A 74 -4.76 -1.85 -7.49
CA ARG A 74 -5.25 -1.57 -6.12
C ARG A 74 -4.10 -1.45 -5.13
N ILE A 75 -3.13 -2.36 -5.18
CA ILE A 75 -1.91 -2.27 -4.37
C ILE A 75 -1.19 -0.94 -4.65
N GLY A 76 -0.97 -0.61 -5.93
CA GLY A 76 -0.30 0.62 -6.34
C GLY A 76 -0.97 1.91 -5.83
N ILE A 77 -2.29 1.94 -5.73
CA ILE A 77 -3.03 3.08 -5.14
C ILE A 77 -2.66 3.26 -3.67
N TRP A 78 -2.65 2.18 -2.87
CA TRP A 78 -2.30 2.28 -1.45
C TRP A 78 -0.87 2.73 -1.22
N PHE A 79 0.06 2.25 -2.04
CA PHE A 79 1.44 2.74 -2.02
C PHE A 79 1.56 4.20 -2.44
N SER A 80 0.73 4.65 -3.39
CA SER A 80 0.67 6.05 -3.78
C SER A 80 0.19 6.92 -2.61
N TYR A 81 -0.83 6.49 -1.88
CA TYR A 81 -1.30 7.20 -0.67
C TYR A 81 -0.28 7.18 0.47
N LEU A 82 0.40 6.07 0.68
CA LEU A 82 1.51 5.99 1.63
C LEU A 82 2.59 7.04 1.30
N SER A 83 2.92 7.24 0.03
CA SER A 83 3.94 8.21 -0.37
C SER A 83 3.56 9.66 0.01
N LEU A 84 2.26 9.98 0.03
CA LEU A 84 1.73 11.29 0.41
C LEU A 84 1.91 11.60 1.90
N LEU A 85 2.01 10.57 2.74
CA LEU A 85 2.30 10.71 4.17
C LEU A 85 3.76 11.06 4.47
N THR A 86 4.66 11.06 3.47
CA THR A 86 6.08 11.36 3.68
C THR A 86 6.25 12.80 4.19
N PRO A 87 6.75 13.01 5.42
CA PRO A 87 6.93 14.35 5.97
C PRO A 87 7.96 15.13 5.17
N LYS A 88 7.62 16.35 4.75
CA LYS A 88 8.52 17.26 4.03
C LYS A 88 8.92 18.42 4.94
N ARG A 89 10.16 18.88 4.82
CA ARG A 89 10.65 20.04 5.57
C ARG A 89 10.07 21.32 4.97
N ARG A 90 9.44 22.18 5.79
CA ARG A 90 8.91 23.47 5.34
C ARG A 90 9.97 24.57 5.49
N GLY A 91 10.61 24.97 4.40
CA GLY A 91 11.67 25.99 4.43
C GLY A 91 12.98 25.51 5.09
N TRP A 92 13.94 26.43 5.24
CA TRP A 92 15.31 26.08 5.65
C TRP A 92 15.44 25.63 7.10
N PHE A 93 14.48 25.96 7.98
CA PHE A 93 14.47 25.57 9.41
C PHE A 93 13.15 24.96 9.90
N GLY A 94 12.17 24.71 9.02
CA GLY A 94 10.88 24.21 9.48
C GLY A 94 10.89 22.76 9.92
N LYS A 95 9.87 22.40 10.70
CA LYS A 95 9.57 21.03 11.09
C LYS A 95 9.24 20.18 9.86
N LYS A 96 9.49 18.87 9.96
CA LYS A 96 9.03 17.89 8.98
C LYS A 96 7.57 17.58 9.26
N GLU A 97 6.70 17.89 8.32
CA GLU A 97 5.25 17.70 8.44
C GLU A 97 4.69 17.15 7.13
N ILE A 98 3.55 16.46 7.21
CA ILE A 98 2.81 16.04 6.02
C ILE A 98 2.33 17.32 5.30
N PRO A 99 2.63 17.50 4.00
CA PRO A 99 2.19 18.68 3.27
C PRO A 99 0.68 18.89 3.35
N PHE A 100 0.23 20.13 3.56
CA PHE A 100 -1.20 20.46 3.63
C PHE A 100 -2.03 19.94 2.44
N PRO A 101 -1.58 20.05 1.17
CA PRO A 101 -2.31 19.48 0.04
C PRO A 101 -2.44 17.95 0.11
N ALA A 102 -1.44 17.27 0.65
CA ALA A 102 -1.48 15.81 0.84
C ALA A 102 -2.49 15.43 1.93
N LYS A 103 -2.55 16.18 3.05
CA LYS A 103 -3.58 16.00 4.07
C LYS A 103 -4.99 16.18 3.48
N MET A 104 -5.23 17.27 2.77
CA MET A 104 -6.52 17.54 2.11
C MET A 104 -6.93 16.42 1.15
N MET A 105 -6.00 15.97 0.31
CA MET A 105 -6.26 14.88 -0.63
C MET A 105 -6.62 13.59 0.11
N LEU A 106 -5.81 13.17 1.08
CA LEU A 106 -6.04 11.96 1.86
C LEU A 106 -7.38 12.03 2.62
N SER A 107 -7.68 13.15 3.29
CA SER A 107 -8.96 13.33 3.99
C SER A 107 -10.19 13.25 3.06
N GLY A 108 -10.03 13.53 1.76
CA GLY A 108 -11.10 13.42 0.77
C GLY A 108 -11.27 12.03 0.13
N VAL A 109 -10.25 11.16 0.19
CA VAL A 109 -10.26 9.84 -0.48
C VAL A 109 -10.30 8.65 0.48
N LEU A 110 -9.85 8.84 1.72
CA LEU A 110 -9.85 7.77 2.71
C LEU A 110 -11.24 7.60 3.33
N SER A 111 -11.56 6.36 3.72
CA SER A 111 -12.78 6.10 4.48
C SER A 111 -12.76 6.86 5.81
N PRO A 112 -13.89 7.46 6.25
CA PRO A 112 -14.01 8.02 7.61
C PRO A 112 -13.69 7.01 8.71
N ASP A 113 -13.83 5.71 8.40
CA ASP A 113 -13.54 4.63 9.33
C ASP A 113 -12.07 4.23 9.41
N ALA A 114 -11.22 4.76 8.53
CA ALA A 114 -9.79 4.48 8.55
C ALA A 114 -9.15 4.95 9.87
N PRO A 115 -8.28 4.13 10.50
CA PRO A 115 -7.63 4.49 11.76
C PRO A 115 -6.90 5.84 11.73
N ILE A 116 -6.27 6.19 10.61
CA ILE A 116 -5.56 7.45 10.48
C ILE A 116 -6.51 8.67 10.58
N MET A 117 -7.74 8.55 10.08
CA MET A 117 -8.76 9.59 10.18
C MET A 117 -9.21 9.78 11.63
N LYS A 118 -9.41 8.67 12.35
CA LYS A 118 -9.83 8.68 13.77
C LYS A 118 -8.75 9.21 14.72
N SER A 119 -7.47 9.10 14.32
CA SER A 119 -6.33 9.53 15.14
C SER A 119 -6.07 11.04 15.12
N GLY A 120 -6.69 11.79 14.19
CA GLY A 120 -6.40 13.21 13.96
C GLY A 120 -5.05 13.48 13.27
N ALA A 121 -4.33 12.45 12.80
CA ALA A 121 -3.05 12.62 12.12
C ALA A 121 -3.14 13.44 10.82
N LEU A 122 -4.33 13.50 10.21
CA LEU A 122 -4.63 14.30 9.03
C LEU A 122 -5.38 15.60 9.34
N ASP A 123 -5.58 15.93 10.61
CA ASP A 123 -6.23 17.18 11.00
C ASP A 123 -5.43 18.38 10.48
N ILE A 124 -6.19 19.37 10.05
CA ILE A 124 -5.76 20.57 9.34
C ILE A 124 -5.68 21.75 10.31
#